data_AF-A0A6J4TCB5-F1
#
_entry.id   AF-A0A6J4TCB5-F1
#
_cell.length_a   1.000
_cell.length_b   1.000
_cell.length_c   1.000
_cell.angle_alpha   90.00
_cell.angle_beta   90.00
_cell.angle_gamma   90.00
#
_symmetry.space_group_name_H-M   'P 1'
#
loop_
_entity.id
_entity.type
_entity.pdbx_description
1 polymer ?
#
loop_
_entity_poly.entity_id
_entity_poly.type
_entity_poly.pdbx_seq_one_letter_code
_entity_poly.pdbx_strand_id
1 'polypeptide(L)' 'MSPTTDETGYTQPTLKQLINARGNEWLSFTSVIGWIIKRSGEVLFKVEKYK' A
#
# COMPACT_ATOMS: atom_id res chain seq x y z
N MET A 1 -8.71 -1.84 1.75
CA MET A 1 -7.66 -1.99 0.74
C MET A 1 -8.20 -2.87 -0.35
N SER A 2 -7.98 -2.48 -1.61
CA SER A 2 -8.36 -3.25 -2.80
C SER A 2 -7.10 -3.47 -3.62
N PRO A 3 -6.37 -4.58 -3.43
CA PRO A 3 -5.25 -4.91 -4.31
C PRO A 3 -5.79 -5.15 -5.73
N THR A 4 -5.12 -4.59 -6.72
CA THR A 4 -5.46 -4.77 -8.14
C THR A 4 -4.53 -5.81 -8.76
N THR A 5 -5.08 -6.67 -9.63
CA THR A 5 -4.30 -7.54 -10.52
C THR A 5 -4.57 -7.11 -11.95
N ASP A 6 -3.53 -6.86 -12.74
CA ASP A 6 -3.65 -6.48 -14.15
C ASP A 6 -3.63 -7.72 -15.09
N GLU A 7 -3.79 -7.48 -16.39
CA GLU A 7 -3.81 -8.51 -17.44
C GLU A 7 -2.49 -9.30 -17.57
N THR A 8 -1.38 -8.81 -17.00
CA THR A 8 -0.09 -9.49 -16.99
C THR A 8 0.01 -10.50 -15.83
N GLY A 9 -0.98 -10.52 -14.93
CA GLY A 9 -0.96 -11.31 -13.72
C GLY A 9 -0.19 -10.64 -12.58
N TYR A 10 0.21 -9.37 -12.73
CA TYR A 10 0.86 -8.62 -11.67
C TYR A 10 -0.18 -8.15 -10.65
N THR A 11 0.01 -8.53 -9.38
CA THR A 11 -0.81 -8.05 -8.26
C THR A 11 -0.07 -6.94 -7.51
N GLN A 12 -0.74 -5.81 -7.28
CA GLN A 12 -0.18 -4.69 -6.54
C GLN A 12 0.33 -5.13 -5.15
N PRO A 13 1.64 -4.94 -4.86
CA PRO A 13 2.23 -5.38 -3.61
C PRO A 13 1.94 -4.41 -2.46
N THR A 14 2.01 -4.95 -1.24
CA THR A 14 2.05 -4.15 0.00
C THR A 14 3.41 -3.45 0.14
N LEU A 15 3.47 -2.38 0.92
CA LEU A 15 4.71 -1.68 1.27
C LEU A 15 5.72 -2.64 1.93
N LYS A 16 5.24 -3.56 2.78
CA LYS A 16 6.08 -4.58 3.41
C LYS A 16 6.78 -5.48 2.38
N GLN A 17 6.05 -5.93 1.36
CA GLN A 17 6.64 -6.76 0.29
C GLN A 17 7.68 -5.98 -0.51
N LEU A 18 7.42 -4.69 -0.79
CA LEU A 18 8.37 -3.84 -1.50
C LEU A 18 9.64 -3.58 -0.68
N ILE A 19 9.52 -3.28 0.62
CA ILE A 19 10.67 -3.09 1.52
C ILE A 19 11.49 -4.37 1.62
N ASN A 20 10.84 -5.53 1.80
CA ASN A 20 11.53 -6.81 1.88
C ASN A 20 12.30 -7.13 0.59
N ALA A 21 11.81 -6.70 -0.57
CA ALA A 21 12.43 -6.99 -1.86
C ALA A 21 13.50 -5.96 -2.26
N ARG A 22 13.39 -4.69 -1.85
CA ARG A 22 14.17 -3.56 -2.39
C ARG A 22 14.95 -2.76 -1.34
N GLY A 23 14.74 -3.02 -0.05
CA GLY A 23 15.26 -2.17 1.01
C GLY A 23 14.48 -0.85 1.13
N ASN A 24 15.06 0.13 1.83
CA ASN A 24 14.40 1.39 2.18
C ASN A 24 14.46 2.45 1.06
N GLU A 25 14.40 2.04 -0.20
CA GLU A 25 14.40 2.95 -1.34
C GLU A 25 12.98 3.38 -1.69
N TRP A 26 12.59 4.56 -1.19
CA TRP A 26 11.22 5.09 -1.23
C TRP A 26 10.74 5.51 -2.62
N LEU A 27 11.63 5.66 -3.61
CA LEU A 27 11.34 6.47 -4.81
C LEU A 27 10.33 5.85 -5.79
N SER A 28 9.94 4.58 -5.64
CA SER A 28 9.07 3.89 -6.61
C SER A 28 8.11 2.87 -5.97
N PHE A 29 7.65 3.13 -4.74
CA PHE A 29 6.65 2.25 -4.13
C PHE A 29 5.25 2.54 -4.68
N THR A 30 4.76 1.68 -5.56
CA THR A 30 3.35 1.59 -5.95
C THR A 30 2.54 0.76 -4.95
N SER A 31 2.84 0.90 -3.65
CA SER A 31 2.17 0.12 -2.62
C SER A 31 0.68 0.44 -2.57
N VAL A 32 -0.12 -0.53 -2.13
CA VAL A 32 -1.54 -0.29 -1.87
C VAL A 32 -1.66 0.84 -0.84
N ILE A 33 -2.32 1.94 -1.22
CA ILE A 33 -2.61 3.06 -0.32
C ILE A 33 -3.86 2.71 0.50
N GLY A 34 -3.77 2.88 1.82
CA GLY A 34 -4.87 2.66 2.75
C GLY A 34 -5.52 3.96 3.23
N TRP A 35 -6.83 3.92 3.47
CA TRP A 35 -7.57 5.00 4.13
C TRP A 35 -8.26 4.46 5.39
N ILE A 36 -8.29 5.26 6.46
CA ILE A 36 -9.14 5.00 7.63
C ILE A 36 -10.33 5.94 7.55
N ILE A 37 -11.53 5.35 7.52
CA ILE A 37 -12.77 6.11 7.63
C ILE A 37 -13.20 6.07 9.10
N LYS A 38 -13.20 7.22 9.77
CA LYS A 38 -13.73 7.33 11.14
C LYS A 38 -15.26 7.30 11.11
N ARG A 39 -15.88 6.98 12.25
CA ARG A 39 -17.35 7.00 12.40
C ARG A 39 -17.96 8.39 12.13
N SER A 40 -17.17 9.46 12.30
CA SER A 40 -17.54 10.84 11.97
C SER A 40 -17.58 11.14 10.47
N GLY A 41 -17.14 10.21 9.60
CA GLY A 41 -16.97 10.43 8.17
C GLY A 41 -15.63 11.03 7.77
N GLU A 42 -14.77 11.39 8.74
CA GLU A 42 -13.42 11.87 8.46
C GLU A 42 -12.56 10.76 7.85
N VAL A 43 -11.82 11.09 6.78
CA VAL A 43 -10.93 10.19 6.08
C VAL A 43 -9.48 10.55 6.41
N LEU A 44 -8.75 9.61 7.00
CA LEU A 44 -7.32 9.76 7.29
C LEU A 44 -6.48 8.92 6.32
N PHE A 45 -5.40 9.51 5.82
CA PHE A 45 -4.36 8.77 5.11
C PHE A 45 -3.73 7.76 6.06
N LYS A 46 -3.79 6.47 5.70
CA LYS A 46 -3.17 5.39 6.45
C LYS A 46 -1.98 4.88 5.65
N VAL A 47 -0.80 5.39 6.01
CA VAL A 47 0.45 4.73 5.64
C VAL A 47 0.41 3.31 6.21
N GLU A 48 0.66 2.30 5.39
CA GLU A 48 0.87 0.94 5.90
C GLU A 48 1.97 0.98 6.97
N LYS A 49 1.64 0.54 8.19
CA LYS A 49 2.64 0.46 9.25
C LYS A 49 3.62 -0.64 8.87
N TYR A 50 4.86 -0.25 8.57
CA TYR A 50 6.00 -1.14 8.62
C TYR A 50 6.25 -1.45 10.11
N LYS A 51 5.94 -2.68 10.53
CA LYS A 51 6.25 -3.19 11.86
C LYS A 51 6.84 -4.57 11.74
#